data_AF-A0A3D8SPV8-F1
#
_entry.id   AF-A0A3D8SPV8-F1
#
_cell.length_a   1.000
_cell.length_b   1.000
_cell.length_c   1.000
_cell.angle_alpha   90.00
_cell.angle_beta   90.00
_cell.angle_gamma   90.00
#
_symmetry.space_group_name_H-M   'P 1'
#
loop_
_entity.id
_entity.type
_entity.pdbx_description
1 polymer ?
#
loop_
_entity_poly.entity_id
_entity_poly.type
_entity_poly.pdbx_seq_one_letter_code
_entity_poly.pdbx_strand_id
1 'polypeptide(L)'
;MFADGGLGANNPVYEVAGEAADIWCSEDGDVKSLVKCFLSIGTGNPDIKAFEKSTFKFLGQTMVSIATETEETERRFIADWKHFDDNRYFRFNVDQGLQDIGLEEYKKRRPMEAATDRYLVN
;
A
#
# COMPACT_ATOMS: atom_id res chain seq x y z
N MET A 1 -22.36 9.20 -4.56
CA MET A 1 -21.21 10.09 -4.29
C MET A 1 -19.99 9.19 -4.24
N PHE A 2 -19.00 9.42 -5.09
CA PHE A 2 -17.75 8.65 -5.09
C PHE A 2 -16.66 9.53 -4.49
N ALA A 3 -15.87 8.96 -3.58
CA ALA A 3 -14.72 9.61 -2.96
C ALA A 3 -13.45 8.84 -3.34
N ASP A 4 -12.30 9.48 -3.20
CA ASP A 4 -11.01 8.83 -3.44
C ASP A 4 -10.82 7.67 -2.45
N GLY A 5 -10.56 6.46 -2.97
CA GLY A 5 -10.29 5.27 -2.17
C GLY A 5 -9.03 5.40 -1.32
N GLY A 6 -8.13 6.33 -1.66
CA GLY A 6 -6.95 6.66 -0.86
C GLY A 6 -7.27 7.25 0.51
N LEU A 7 -8.50 7.71 0.79
CA LEU A 7 -8.90 8.31 2.07
C LEU A 7 -9.25 7.28 3.17
N GLY A 8 -9.24 5.99 2.87
CA GLY A 8 -9.54 4.92 3.84
C GLY A 8 -9.30 3.49 3.37
N ALA A 9 -8.69 3.31 2.19
CA ALA A 9 -8.37 2.01 1.57
C ALA A 9 -7.13 2.12 0.68
N ASN A 10 -6.08 2.81 1.15
CA ASN A 10 -4.84 2.97 0.38
C ASN A 10 -4.01 1.66 0.29
N ASN A 11 -4.47 0.60 0.96
CA ASN A 11 -4.02 -0.77 0.76
C ASN A 11 -5.23 -1.72 0.60
N PRO A 12 -5.72 -1.97 -0.63
CA PRO A 12 -6.99 -2.67 -0.87
C PRO A 12 -6.87 -4.20 -0.78
N VAL A 13 -5.96 -4.72 0.05
CA VAL A 13 -5.65 -6.16 0.10
C VAL A 13 -6.84 -7.01 0.53
N TYR A 14 -7.66 -6.50 1.46
CA TYR A 14 -8.86 -7.21 1.92
C TYR A 14 -9.97 -7.17 0.88
N GLU A 15 -10.17 -6.04 0.21
CA GLU A 15 -11.16 -5.85 -0.85
C GLU A 15 -10.84 -6.76 -2.05
N VAL A 16 -9.57 -6.80 -2.46
CA VAL A 16 -9.12 -7.68 -3.55
C VAL A 16 -9.29 -9.15 -3.20
N ALA A 17 -8.92 -9.56 -1.97
CA ALA A 17 -9.10 -10.93 -1.53
C ALA A 17 -10.59 -11.32 -1.41
N GLY A 18 -11.42 -10.41 -0.91
CA GLY A 18 -12.87 -10.61 -0.78
C GLY A 18 -13.54 -10.78 -2.13
N GLU A 19 -13.30 -9.87 -3.07
CA GLU A 19 -13.85 -9.96 -4.42
C GLU A 19 -13.39 -11.23 -5.14
N ALA A 20 -12.13 -11.62 -4.98
CA ALA A 20 -11.61 -12.87 -5.53
C ALA A 20 -12.29 -14.11 -4.92
N ALA A 21 -12.62 -14.08 -3.62
CA ALA A 21 -13.38 -15.14 -2.97
C ALA A 21 -14.81 -15.21 -3.52
N ASP A 22 -15.47 -14.07 -3.71
CA ASP A 22 -16.83 -13.99 -4.24
C ASP A 22 -16.94 -14.51 -5.68
N ILE A 23 -15.92 -14.24 -6.51
CA ILE A 23 -15.90 -14.68 -7.91
C ILE A 23 -15.49 -16.16 -8.05
N TRP A 24 -14.46 -16.61 -7.33
CA TRP A 24 -13.84 -17.93 -7.57
C TRP A 24 -14.17 -19.00 -6.53
N CYS A 25 -14.67 -18.62 -5.37
CA CYS A 25 -14.92 -19.52 -4.23
C CYS A 25 -16.32 -19.30 -3.66
N SER A 26 -17.32 -19.12 -4.52
CA SER A 26 -18.69 -18.76 -4.10
C SER A 26 -19.38 -19.79 -3.18
N GLU A 27 -18.84 -21.02 -3.09
CA GLU A 27 -19.36 -22.07 -2.22
C GLU A 27 -18.79 -22.06 -0.79
N ASP A 28 -17.50 -21.74 -0.62
CA ASP A 28 -16.79 -21.86 0.68
C ASP A 28 -15.95 -20.64 1.09
N GLY A 29 -15.71 -19.70 0.17
CA GLY A 29 -14.89 -18.50 0.39
C GLY A 29 -13.39 -18.76 0.53
N ASP A 30 -12.88 -19.99 0.30
CA ASP A 30 -11.47 -20.34 0.54
C ASP A 30 -10.53 -19.94 -0.62
N VAL A 31 -10.49 -18.63 -0.88
CA VAL A 31 -9.61 -18.03 -1.90
C VAL A 31 -8.12 -18.27 -1.61
N LYS A 32 -7.75 -18.41 -0.34
CA LYS A 32 -6.37 -18.55 0.10
C LYS A 32 -5.74 -19.87 -0.37
N SER A 33 -6.54 -20.94 -0.52
CA SER A 33 -6.07 -22.21 -1.10
C SER A 33 -5.71 -22.11 -2.59
N LEU A 34 -6.43 -21.26 -3.32
CA LEU A 34 -6.27 -21.05 -4.76
C LEU A 34 -5.11 -20.12 -5.08
N VAL A 35 -4.91 -19.06 -4.28
CA VAL A 35 -3.88 -18.06 -4.51
C VAL A 35 -2.48 -18.64 -4.35
N LYS A 36 -1.69 -18.55 -5.43
CA LYS A 36 -0.28 -19.00 -5.46
C LYS A 36 0.70 -17.86 -5.18
N CYS A 37 0.32 -16.63 -5.54
CA CYS A 37 1.07 -15.42 -5.28
C CYS A 37 0.11 -14.23 -5.17
N PHE A 38 0.23 -13.46 -4.11
CA PHE A 38 -0.44 -12.21 -3.85
C PHE A 38 0.62 -11.13 -3.78
N LEU A 39 0.59 -10.21 -4.75
CA LEU A 39 1.52 -9.10 -4.85
C LEU A 39 0.82 -7.79 -4.48
N SER A 40 1.25 -7.17 -3.40
CA SER A 40 0.80 -5.84 -2.97
C SER A 40 1.90 -4.81 -3.22
N ILE A 41 1.58 -3.70 -3.90
CA ILE A 41 2.56 -2.65 -4.25
C ILE A 41 2.10 -1.35 -3.61
N GLY A 42 2.97 -0.75 -2.80
CA GLY A 42 2.75 0.55 -2.17
C GLY A 42 3.39 1.69 -2.95
N THR A 43 2.95 2.92 -2.68
CA THR A 43 3.45 4.14 -3.31
C THR A 43 4.63 4.78 -2.56
N GLY A 44 5.22 4.06 -1.62
CA GLY A 44 6.30 4.53 -0.77
C GLY A 44 5.86 4.99 0.61
N ASN A 45 6.80 4.97 1.56
CA ASN A 45 6.62 5.59 2.87
C ASN A 45 6.96 7.09 2.78
N PRO A 46 6.00 7.99 3.05
CA PRO A 46 6.25 9.42 2.97
C PRO A 46 7.15 9.98 4.09
N ASP A 47 7.53 9.17 5.11
CA ASP A 47 8.40 9.49 6.25
C ASP A 47 8.35 10.97 6.65
N ILE A 48 7.43 11.29 7.55
CA ILE A 48 6.84 12.61 7.75
C ILE A 48 7.89 13.62 8.24
N LYS A 49 8.63 14.22 7.32
CA LYS A 49 9.14 15.57 7.53
C LYS A 49 7.97 16.50 7.27
N ALA A 50 7.31 16.88 8.37
CA ALA A 50 6.20 17.81 8.37
C ALA A 50 6.47 18.93 7.36
N PHE A 51 5.61 18.99 6.34
CA PHE A 51 5.60 20.09 5.38
C PHE A 51 5.48 21.41 6.18
N GLU A 52 6.60 22.12 6.38
CA GLU A 52 6.62 23.39 7.14
C GLU A 52 5.98 24.56 6.36
N LYS A 53 5.34 24.31 5.21
CA LYS A 53 4.54 25.32 4.52
C LYS A 53 3.11 25.28 5.03
N SER A 54 2.75 26.31 5.80
CA SER A 54 1.51 26.44 6.58
C SER A 54 0.19 26.28 5.80
N THR A 55 0.21 26.21 4.47
CA THR A 55 -0.97 26.04 3.62
C THR A 55 -1.41 24.58 3.40
N PHE A 56 -0.58 23.57 3.73
CA PHE A 56 -0.89 22.16 3.44
C PHE A 56 -0.90 21.24 4.66
N LYS A 57 -1.00 21.80 5.86
CA LYS A 57 -1.04 21.02 7.12
C LYS A 57 -2.12 19.93 7.12
N PHE A 58 -3.27 20.20 6.51
CA PHE A 58 -4.36 19.23 6.37
C PHE A 58 -3.97 18.04 5.45
N LEU A 59 -3.37 18.31 4.28
CA LEU A 59 -2.89 17.24 3.39
C LEU A 59 -1.80 16.39 4.06
N GLY A 60 -0.89 17.02 4.80
CA GLY A 60 0.12 16.31 5.58
C GLY A 60 -0.51 15.39 6.62
N GLN A 61 -1.49 15.86 7.39
CA GLN A 61 -2.21 15.05 8.38
C GLN A 61 -2.99 13.89 7.73
N THR A 62 -3.62 14.12 6.58
CA THR A 62 -4.30 13.08 5.81
C THR A 62 -3.30 12.03 5.32
N MET A 63 -2.15 12.42 4.79
CA MET A 63 -1.10 11.48 4.36
C MET A 63 -0.54 10.65 5.52
N VAL A 64 -0.34 11.25 6.71
CA VAL A 64 0.05 10.50 7.93
C VAL A 64 -0.99 9.44 8.27
N SER A 65 -2.26 9.82 8.29
CA SER A 65 -3.36 8.92 8.61
C SER A 65 -3.44 7.75 7.62
N ILE A 66 -3.29 8.06 6.33
CA ILE A 66 -3.31 7.07 5.25
C ILE A 66 -2.11 6.12 5.36
N ALA A 67 -0.90 6.63 5.58
CA ALA A 67 0.30 5.80 5.74
C ALA A 67 0.17 4.85 6.94
N THR A 68 -0.30 5.37 8.08
CA THR A 68 -0.51 4.58 9.30
C THR A 68 -1.54 3.46 9.07
N GLU A 69 -2.68 3.80 8.44
CA GLU A 69 -3.73 2.83 8.12
C GLU A 69 -3.27 1.78 7.10
N THR A 70 -2.47 2.19 6.10
CA THR A 70 -1.85 1.31 5.09
C THR A 70 -0.96 0.25 5.76
N GLU A 71 -0.09 0.67 6.69
CA GLU A 71 0.84 -0.21 7.42
C GLU A 71 0.08 -1.15 8.38
N GLU A 72 -0.96 -0.67 9.07
CA GLU A 72 -1.77 -1.52 9.94
C GLU A 72 -2.54 -2.59 9.15
N THR A 73 -3.16 -2.19 8.03
CA THR A 73 -3.87 -3.09 7.12
C THR A 73 -2.92 -4.16 6.57
N GLU A 74 -1.71 -3.77 6.17
CA GLU A 74 -0.67 -4.70 5.73
C GLU A 74 -0.33 -5.73 6.82
N ARG A 75 -0.03 -5.26 8.04
CA ARG A 75 0.35 -6.13 9.17
C ARG A 75 -0.75 -7.14 9.50
N ARG A 76 -2.01 -6.71 9.48
CA ARG A 76 -3.15 -7.58 9.74
C ARG A 76 -3.32 -8.60 8.63
N PHE A 77 -3.23 -8.18 7.37
CA PHE A 77 -3.38 -9.07 6.23
C PHE A 77 -2.28 -10.14 6.20
N ILE A 78 -1.02 -9.76 6.46
CA ILE A 78 0.09 -10.72 6.59
C ILE A 78 -0.21 -11.75 7.69
N ALA A 79 -0.69 -11.31 8.86
CA ALA A 79 -1.02 -12.23 9.96
C ALA A 79 -2.13 -13.22 9.58
N ASP A 80 -3.15 -12.75 8.86
CA ASP A 80 -4.27 -13.58 8.38
C ASP A 80 -3.85 -14.59 7.31
N TRP A 81 -2.78 -14.29 6.56
CA TRP A 81 -2.25 -15.13 5.47
C TRP A 81 -1.05 -15.98 5.87
N LYS A 82 -0.45 -15.71 7.04
CA LYS A 82 0.73 -16.42 7.60
C LYS A 82 0.54 -17.94 7.69
N HIS A 83 -0.68 -18.41 7.94
CA HIS A 83 -0.98 -19.85 8.07
C HIS A 83 -0.99 -20.61 6.73
N PHE A 84 -0.93 -19.92 5.59
CA PHE A 84 -0.88 -20.54 4.24
C PHE A 84 0.56 -20.77 3.72
N ASP A 85 1.53 -20.57 4.60
CA ASP A 85 2.96 -20.90 4.53
C ASP A 85 3.80 -20.16 3.47
N ASP A 86 5.05 -19.96 3.86
CA ASP A 86 5.95 -18.86 3.52
C ASP A 86 6.11 -18.60 2.01
N ASN A 87 6.06 -17.33 1.60
CA ASN A 87 6.32 -16.81 0.24
C ASN A 87 5.15 -16.83 -0.76
N ARG A 88 3.90 -16.71 -0.30
CA ARG A 88 2.78 -16.43 -1.22
C ARG A 88 2.29 -15.00 -1.17
N TYR A 89 2.53 -14.26 -0.10
CA TYR A 89 2.22 -12.83 -0.03
C TYR A 89 3.51 -12.02 -0.04
N PHE A 90 3.60 -11.07 -0.96
CA PHE A 90 4.73 -10.16 -1.09
C PHE A 90 4.20 -8.73 -1.07
N ARG A 91 4.79 -7.90 -0.22
CA ARG A 91 4.60 -6.44 -0.27
C ARG A 91 5.87 -5.80 -0.77
N PHE A 92 5.74 -4.95 -1.78
CA PHE A 92 6.79 -4.02 -2.19
C PHE A 92 6.37 -2.61 -1.87
N ASN A 93 7.12 -1.91 -1.03
CA ASN A 93 6.86 -0.54 -0.67
C ASN A 93 8.19 0.18 -0.44
N VAL A 94 8.47 1.21 -1.24
CA VAL A 94 9.73 1.96 -1.17
C VAL A 94 9.82 2.64 0.20
N ASP A 95 10.76 2.20 1.02
CA ASP A 95 10.89 2.61 2.42
C ASP A 95 11.62 3.96 2.58
N GLN A 96 12.48 4.33 1.64
CA GLN A 96 13.29 5.54 1.67
C GLN A 96 13.49 6.16 0.27
N GLY A 97 13.60 7.49 0.20
CA GLY A 97 13.94 8.25 -1.01
C GLY A 97 12.77 8.95 -1.71
N LEU A 98 11.54 8.80 -1.20
CA LEU A 98 10.32 9.42 -1.74
C LEU A 98 9.74 10.53 -0.85
N GLN A 99 10.34 10.81 0.31
CA GLN A 99 9.83 11.73 1.34
C GLN A 99 9.52 13.15 0.82
N ASP A 100 10.35 13.64 -0.10
CA ASP A 100 10.25 15.00 -0.64
C ASP A 100 9.48 15.05 -1.98
N ILE A 101 8.70 14.01 -2.29
CA ILE A 101 7.92 13.90 -3.53
C ILE A 101 6.42 13.88 -3.17
N GLY A 102 5.74 14.99 -3.45
CA GLY A 102 4.28 15.10 -3.29
C GLY A 102 3.51 14.26 -4.33
N LEU A 103 2.27 13.89 -4.00
CA LEU A 103 1.39 13.11 -4.88
C LEU A 103 1.13 13.82 -6.23
N GLU A 104 1.12 15.15 -6.22
CA GLU A 104 0.93 15.99 -7.40
C GLU A 104 2.20 16.14 -8.27
N GLU A 105 3.36 15.72 -7.76
CA GLU A 105 4.67 15.99 -8.39
C GLU A 105 5.06 14.95 -9.45
N TYR A 106 4.14 14.64 -10.38
CA TYR A 106 4.37 13.68 -11.48
C TYR A 106 5.63 13.97 -12.33
N LYS A 107 6.11 15.21 -12.32
CA LYS A 107 7.35 15.63 -13.01
C LYS A 107 8.62 15.11 -12.33
N LYS A 108 8.57 14.67 -11.07
CA LYS A 108 9.70 14.07 -10.33
C LYS A 108 9.88 12.58 -10.64
N ARG A 109 9.51 12.13 -11.85
CA ARG A 109 9.60 10.72 -12.28
C ARG A 109 11.00 10.12 -12.14
N ARG A 110 12.04 10.83 -12.56
CA ARG A 110 13.43 10.34 -12.48
C ARG A 110 13.90 10.10 -11.04
N PRO A 111 13.68 11.04 -10.08
CA PRO A 111 13.89 10.76 -8.66
C PRO A 111 13.12 9.54 -8.15
N MET A 112 11.84 9.38 -8.53
CA MET A 112 11.03 8.21 -8.13
C MET A 112 11.63 6.90 -8.67
N GLU A 113 11.96 6.84 -9.96
CA GLU A 113 12.63 5.70 -10.59
C GLU A 113 13.92 5.34 -9.84
N ALA A 114 14.78 6.32 -9.55
CA ALA A 114 16.04 6.08 -8.84
C ALA A 114 15.85 5.63 -7.38
N ALA A 115 14.79 6.04 -6.69
CA ALA A 115 14.46 5.54 -5.36
C ALA A 115 13.96 4.08 -5.43
N THR A 116 13.07 3.78 -6.38
CA THR A 116 12.56 2.42 -6.61
C THR A 116 13.67 1.46 -7.04
N ASP A 117 14.56 1.86 -7.94
CA ASP A 117 15.68 1.01 -8.38
C ASP A 117 16.58 0.64 -7.20
N ARG A 118 16.87 1.61 -6.32
CA ARG A 118 17.64 1.36 -5.09
C ARG A 118 16.93 0.41 -4.13
N TYR A 119 15.62 0.55 -4.01
CA TYR A 119 14.79 -0.34 -3.18
C TYR A 119 14.80 -1.79 -3.69
N LEU A 120 14.79 -2.01 -5.00
CA LEU A 120 14.72 -3.35 -5.59
C LEU A 120 16.05 -4.15 -5.53
N VAL A 121 17.19 -3.47 -5.34
CA VAL A 121 18.52 -4.10 -5.35
C VAL A 121 19.15 -4.25 -3.95
N ASN A 122 18.51 -3.69 -2.92
CA ASN A 122 18.87 -3.87 -1.51
C ASN A 122 18.22 -5.14 -0.93
#